data_AF-A0A842W3V0-F1
#
_entry.id   AF-A0A842W3V0-F1
#
_cell.length_a   1.000
_cell.length_b   1.000
_cell.length_c   1.000
_cell.angle_alpha   90.00
_cell.angle_beta   90.00
_cell.angle_gamma   90.00
#
_symmetry.space_group_name_H-M   'P 1'
#
loop_
_entity.id
_entity.type
_entity.pdbx_description
1 polymer ?
#
loop_
_entity_poly.entity_id
_entity_poly.type
_entity_poly.pdbx_seq_one_letter_code
_entity_poly.pdbx_strand_id
1 'polypeptide(L)' 'MVKYLVQIGVGFIFLGIIIIFLAGMLEAEKGESKVAVGGIIGFIPFGFANDKRIFWFMMIFTAIVFFFGIITWMWR' A
#
# COMPACT_ATOMS: atom_id res chain seq x y z
N MET A 1 -4.87 9.12 36.35
CA MET A 1 -3.88 10.04 35.77
C MET A 1 -3.11 9.40 34.61
N VAL A 2 -2.39 8.29 34.82
CA VAL A 2 -1.62 7.59 33.76
C VAL A 2 -2.47 7.17 32.55
N LYS A 3 -3.71 6.68 32.76
CA LYS A 3 -4.62 6.30 31.66
C LYS A 3 -4.91 7.44 30.68
N TYR A 4 -5.06 8.66 31.16
CA TYR A 4 -5.30 9.83 30.32
C TYR A 4 -4.04 10.22 29.53
N LEU A 5 -2.86 10.12 30.15
CA LEU A 5 -1.59 10.34 29.45
C LEU A 5 -1.41 9.34 28.29
N VAL A 6 -1.74 8.06 28.51
CA VAL A 6 -1.65 7.02 27.47
C VAL A 6 -2.63 7.32 26.33
N GLN A 7 -3.88 7.69 26.64
CA GLN A 7 -4.87 8.04 25.61
C GLN A 7 -4.44 9.25 24.78
N ILE A 8 -3.87 10.28 25.43
CA ILE A 8 -3.36 11.47 24.75
C ILE A 8 -2.17 11.10 23.85
N GLY A 9 -1.22 10.31 24.36
CA GLY A 9 -0.07 9.85 23.57
C GLY A 9 -0.47 9.04 22.35
N VAL A 10 -1.43 8.13 22.49
CA VAL A 10 -2.01 7.38 21.37
C VAL A 10 -2.70 8.32 20.38
N GLY A 11 -3.44 9.32 20.86
CA GLY A 11 -4.06 10.35 20.02
C GLY A 11 -3.04 11.11 19.16
N PHE A 12 -1.89 11.49 19.72
CA PHE A 12 -0.80 12.14 18.97
C PHE A 12 -0.20 11.25 17.88
N ILE A 13 -0.10 9.94 18.11
CA ILE A 13 0.38 8.99 17.11
C ILE A 13 -0.57 8.97 15.91
N PHE A 14 -1.88 8.86 16.15
CA PHE A 14 -2.88 8.88 15.08
C PHE A 14 -2.87 10.21 14.31
N LEU A 15 -2.71 11.32 15.02
CA LEU A 15 -2.63 12.65 14.42
C LEU A 15 -1.41 12.79 13.51
N GLY A 16 -0.26 12.22 13.91
CA GLY A 16 0.94 12.13 13.07
C GLY A 16 0.72 11.31 11.79
N ILE A 17 0.04 10.16 11.89
CA ILE A 17 -0.29 9.32 10.72
C ILE A 17 -1.18 10.09 9.74
N ILE A 18 -2.20 10.80 10.22
CA ILE A 18 -3.10 11.62 9.39
C ILE A 18 -2.32 12.70 8.65
N ILE A 19 -1.39 13.39 9.33
CA ILE A 19 -0.57 14.44 8.70
C ILE A 19 0.31 13.85 7.59
N ILE A 20 0.98 12.72 7.82
CA ILE A 20 1.82 12.06 6.81
C ILE A 20 0.97 11.66 5.60
N PHE A 21 -0.22 11.13 5.84
CA PHE A 21 -1.14 10.73 4.79
C PHE A 21 -1.61 11.93 3.95
N LEU A 22 -2.03 13.02 4.61
CA LEU A 22 -2.46 14.26 3.95
C LEU A 22 -1.31 14.92 3.18
N ALA A 23 -0.10 14.94 3.74
CA ALA A 23 1.08 15.49 3.07
C ALA A 23 1.40 14.70 1.78
N GLY A 24 1.35 13.37 1.84
CA GLY A 24 1.54 12.52 0.67
C GLY A 24 0.45 12.72 -0.39
N MET A 25 -0.80 12.99 0.02
CA MET A 25 -1.89 13.31 -0.92
C MET A 25 -1.70 14.69 -1.56
N LEU A 26 -1.27 15.70 -0.81
CA LEU A 26 -1.06 17.07 -1.30
C LEU A 26 0.17 17.17 -2.23
N GLU A 27 1.22 16.38 -2.01
CA GLU A 27 2.35 16.29 -2.95
C GLU A 27 1.99 15.60 -4.27
N ALA A 28 0.92 14.82 -4.31
CA ALA A 28 0.49 14.12 -5.52
C ALA A 28 0.01 15.06 -6.63
N GLU A 29 -0.39 16.30 -6.32
CA GLU A 29 -0.93 17.25 -7.31
C GLU A 29 0.11 17.83 -8.28
N LYS A 30 1.41 17.71 -8.01
CA LYS A 30 2.48 18.27 -8.87
C LYS A 30 3.23 17.24 -9.72
N GLY A 31 2.98 15.95 -9.52
CA GLY A 31 3.62 14.88 -10.29
C GLY A 31 2.69 14.35 -11.38
N GLU A 32 3.24 14.05 -12.56
CA GLU A 32 2.51 13.26 -13.58
C GLU A 32 1.89 12.03 -12.90
N SER A 33 0.56 11.92 -12.99
CA SER A 33 -0.17 10.86 -12.29
C SER A 33 0.32 9.51 -12.78
N LYS A 34 0.69 8.70 -11.81
CA LYS A 34 1.56 7.56 -11.98
C LYS A 34 0.71 6.33 -11.75
N VAL A 35 0.34 5.66 -12.85
CA VAL A 35 -0.75 4.67 -12.89
C VAL A 35 -0.20 3.32 -13.31
N ALA A 36 -0.64 2.28 -12.61
CA ALA A 36 -0.40 0.90 -12.98
C ALA A 36 -1.66 0.07 -12.84
N VAL A 37 -1.81 -0.91 -13.73
CA VAL A 37 -2.88 -1.92 -13.73
C VAL A 37 -2.21 -3.27 -13.82
N GLY A 38 -2.57 -4.21 -12.95
CA GLY A 38 -1.98 -5.53 -12.93
C GLY A 38 -2.87 -6.53 -12.21
N GLY A 39 -2.54 -7.80 -12.38
CA GLY A 39 -3.28 -8.91 -11.81
C GLY A 39 -2.55 -10.23 -12.01
N ILE A 40 -3.30 -11.32 -11.92
CA ILE A 40 -2.77 -12.67 -12.10
C ILE A 40 -3.67 -13.42 -13.08
N ILE A 41 -3.09 -14.01 -14.13
CA ILE A 41 -3.80 -14.93 -15.04
C ILE A 41 -3.26 -16.33 -14.75
N GLY A 42 -4.08 -17.19 -14.13
CA GLY A 42 -3.65 -18.50 -13.66
C GLY A 42 -2.53 -18.39 -12.61
N PHE A 43 -1.29 -18.67 -12.99
CA PHE A 43 -0.10 -18.59 -12.14
C PHE A 43 0.85 -17.44 -12.55
N ILE A 44 0.50 -16.69 -13.58
CA ILE A 44 1.38 -15.68 -14.17
C ILE A 44 0.97 -14.29 -13.66
N PRO A 45 1.82 -13.61 -12.86
CA PRO A 45 1.59 -12.21 -12.52
C PRO A 45 1.78 -11.36 -13.78
N PHE A 46 0.86 -10.42 -14.02
CA PHE A 46 0.91 -9.50 -15.14
C PHE A 46 0.70 -8.06 -14.67
N GLY A 47 1.26 -7.10 -15.40
CA GLY A 47 1.10 -5.68 -15.10
C GLY A 47 1.44 -4.79 -16.28
N PHE A 48 0.90 -3.59 -16.26
CA PHE A 48 1.20 -2.47 -17.13
C PHE A 48 1.30 -1.22 -16.27
N ALA A 49 2.27 -0.35 -16.54
CA ALA A 49 2.37 0.93 -15.86
C ALA A 49 2.97 1.99 -16.79
N ASN A 50 2.65 3.25 -16.51
CA ASN A 50 3.23 4.39 -17.21
C ASN A 50 4.62 4.78 -16.68
N ASP A 51 5.05 4.23 -15.54
CA ASP A 51 6.36 4.46 -14.94
C ASP A 51 7.02 3.12 -14.55
N LYS A 52 8.31 2.97 -14.87
CA LYS A 52 9.09 1.74 -14.62
C LYS A 52 9.16 1.36 -13.14
N ARG A 53 9.26 2.32 -12.22
CA ARG A 53 9.29 2.04 -10.77
C ARG A 53 7.94 1.48 -10.31
N ILE A 54 6.84 2.05 -10.80
CA ILE A 54 5.49 1.58 -10.44
C ILE A 54 5.19 0.24 -11.10
N PHE A 55 5.68 -0.01 -12.32
CA PHE A 55 5.62 -1.33 -12.95
C PHE A 55 6.23 -2.41 -12.05
N TRP A 56 7.47 -2.21 -11.58
CA TRP A 56 8.12 -3.17 -10.70
C TRP A 56 7.40 -3.34 -9.37
N PHE A 57 6.89 -2.24 -8.80
CA PHE A 57 6.08 -2.30 -7.59
C PHE A 57 4.80 -3.13 -7.79
N MET A 58 4.06 -2.90 -8.88
CA MET A 58 2.85 -3.65 -9.23
C MET A 58 3.16 -5.14 -9.41
N MET A 59 4.24 -5.49 -10.13
CA MET A 59 4.65 -6.88 -10.33
C MET A 59 4.95 -7.59 -9.01
N ILE A 60 5.73 -6.96 -8.13
CA ILE A 60 6.04 -7.51 -6.79
C ILE A 60 4.76 -7.64 -5.98
N PHE A 61 3.90 -6.62 -5.99
CA PHE A 61 2.63 -6.64 -5.28
C PHE A 61 1.73 -7.80 -5.74
N THR A 62 1.55 -7.98 -7.05
CA THR A 62 0.77 -9.11 -7.59
C THR A 62 1.38 -10.46 -7.23
N ALA A 63 2.70 -10.60 -7.22
CA ALA A 63 3.37 -11.84 -6.82
C ALA A 63 3.16 -12.16 -5.32
N ILE A 64 3.22 -11.14 -4.47
CA ILE A 64 2.94 -11.26 -3.03
C ILE A 64 1.48 -11.69 -2.81
N VAL A 65 0.53 -11.00 -3.43
CA VAL A 65 -0.90 -11.33 -3.32
C VAL A 65 -1.17 -12.76 -3.76
N PHE A 66 -0.53 -13.20 -4.85
CA PHE A 66 -0.62 -14.58 -5.31
C PHE A 66 -0.09 -15.58 -4.28
N PHE A 67 1.10 -15.34 -3.72
CA PHE A 67 1.73 -16.23 -2.76
C PHE A 67 0.92 -16.35 -1.47
N PHE A 68 0.44 -15.23 -0.92
CA PHE A 68 -0.44 -15.25 0.25
C PHE A 68 -1.80 -15.89 -0.03
N GLY A 69 -2.35 -15.67 -1.23
CA GLY A 69 -3.58 -16.33 -1.68
C GLY A 69 -3.45 -17.84 -1.74
N ILE A 70 -2.33 -18.35 -2.26
CA ILE A 70 -2.03 -19.79 -2.27
C ILE A 70 -1.87 -20.31 -0.85
N ILE A 71 -1.09 -19.64 0.01
CA ILE A 71 -0.88 -20.10 1.40
C ILE A 71 -2.21 -20.21 2.14
N THR A 72 -3.04 -19.17 2.06
CA THR A 72 -4.36 -19.17 2.72
C THR A 72 -5.32 -20.21 2.15
N TRP A 73 -5.25 -20.49 0.85
CA TRP A 73 -6.01 -21.58 0.24
C TRP A 73 -5.51 -22.96 0.69
N MET A 74 -4.19 -23.15 0.83
CA MET A 74 -3.60 -24.41 1.31
C MET A 74 -3.86 -24.69 2.80
N TRP A 75 -4.15 -23.66 3.58
CA TRP A 75 -4.43 -23.75 5.02
C TRP A 75 -5.92 -23.93 5.34
N ARG A 76 -6.80 -23.92 4.32
CA ARG A 76 -8.22 -24.25 4.44
C ARG A 76 -8.47 -25.71 4.08
#